data_AF-A0ABD5SJS0-F1
#
_entry.id   AF-A0ABD5SJS0-F1
#
_cell.length_a   1.000
_cell.length_b   1.000
_cell.length_c   1.000
_cell.angle_alpha   90.00
_cell.angle_beta   90.00
_cell.angle_gamma   90.00
#
_symmetry.space_group_name_H-M   'P 1'
#
loop_
_entity.id
_entity.type
_entity.pdbx_description
1 polymer ?
#
loop_
_entity_poly.entity_id
_entity_poly.type
_entity_poly.pdbx_seq_one_letter_code
_entity_poly.pdbx_strand_id
1 'polypeptide(L)'
;MPSKLLDALEEQVGWTVTTVEDLVVEPGKVEEFARAIEDDNPAFRDEEAARKQGYETVPAPLTFTRTAYFPRNRPTASASITDSTSGSTSLESSTANRSTSTSDRSTPGRSLR
;
A
#
# COMPACT_ATOMS: atom_id res chain seq x y z
N MET A 1 18.26 -14.18 -25.34
CA MET A 1 18.44 -12.95 -26.14
C MET A 1 17.23 -12.07 -25.93
N PRO A 2 17.37 -10.78 -25.63
CA PRO A 2 16.23 -9.87 -25.58
C PRO A 2 15.51 -9.87 -26.94
N SER A 3 14.18 -9.96 -26.92
CA SER A 3 13.34 -10.07 -28.11
C SER A 3 12.93 -8.71 -28.70
N LYS A 4 13.18 -7.61 -27.98
CA LYS A 4 12.90 -6.23 -28.41
C LYS A 4 14.18 -5.58 -28.93
N LEU A 5 14.04 -4.70 -29.93
CA LEU A 5 15.12 -3.82 -30.40
C LEU A 5 15.45 -2.77 -29.33
N LEU A 6 16.70 -2.29 -29.30
CA LEU A 6 17.16 -1.31 -28.31
C LEU A 6 16.37 0.00 -28.38
N ASP A 7 16.14 0.53 -29.58
CA ASP A 7 15.35 1.75 -29.80
C ASP A 7 13.97 1.67 -29.14
N ALA A 8 13.30 0.52 -29.25
CA ALA A 8 11.98 0.28 -28.65
C ALA A 8 12.04 0.18 -27.11
N LEU A 9 13.18 -0.15 -26.52
CA LEU A 9 13.36 -0.14 -25.05
C LEU A 9 13.67 1.26 -24.54
N GLU A 10 14.43 2.04 -25.30
CA GLU A 10 14.74 3.43 -24.99
C GLU A 10 13.45 4.27 -24.91
N GLU A 11 12.50 4.02 -25.80
CA GLU A 11 11.16 4.64 -25.75
C GLU A 11 10.36 4.31 -24.47
N GLN A 12 10.65 3.19 -23.79
CA GLN A 12 9.97 2.81 -22.55
C GLN A 12 10.60 3.44 -21.29
N VAL A 13 11.81 4.00 -21.39
CA VAL A 13 12.49 4.63 -20.24
C VAL A 13 11.73 5.89 -19.82
N GLY A 14 11.40 5.97 -18.53
CA GLY A 14 10.63 7.08 -17.96
C GLY A 14 9.11 6.84 -17.95
N TRP A 15 8.63 5.73 -18.52
CA TRP A 15 7.24 5.33 -18.38
C TRP A 15 6.92 5.01 -16.91
N THR A 16 5.85 5.62 -16.39
CA THR A 16 5.36 5.42 -15.02
C THR A 16 3.94 4.89 -15.07
N VAL A 17 3.64 3.94 -14.18
CA VAL A 17 2.33 3.30 -14.08
C VAL A 17 1.91 3.24 -12.61
N THR A 18 0.66 3.58 -12.34
CA THR A 18 0.04 3.36 -11.04
C THR A 18 -0.16 1.86 -10.82
N THR A 19 0.49 1.32 -9.79
CA THR A 19 0.42 -0.12 -9.48
C THR A 19 -0.88 -0.50 -8.77
N VAL A 20 -1.31 0.34 -7.83
CA VAL A 20 -2.47 0.13 -6.96
C VAL A 20 -3.02 1.50 -6.57
N GLU A 21 -4.33 1.58 -6.38
CA GLU A 21 -5.04 2.73 -5.81
C GLU A 21 -5.75 2.27 -4.54
N ASP A 22 -5.78 3.12 -3.52
CA ASP A 22 -6.55 2.93 -2.28
C ASP A 22 -6.42 1.54 -1.62
N LEU A 23 -5.19 1.02 -1.50
CA LEU A 23 -4.96 -0.27 -0.84
C LEU A 23 -5.27 -0.19 0.67
N VAL A 24 -6.46 -0.67 1.04
CA VAL A 24 -6.85 -0.85 2.44
C VAL A 24 -6.31 -2.18 2.95
N VAL A 25 -5.61 -2.14 4.08
CA VAL A 25 -4.99 -3.33 4.70
C VAL A 25 -5.64 -3.61 6.04
N GLU A 26 -6.32 -4.75 6.12
CA GLU A 26 -6.93 -5.24 7.36
C GLU A 26 -5.91 -6.04 8.20
N PRO A 27 -5.97 -5.98 9.55
CA PRO A 27 -5.07 -6.75 10.42
C PRO A 27 -5.11 -8.26 10.18
N GLY A 28 -6.29 -8.80 9.87
CA GLY A 28 -6.42 -10.22 9.54
C GLY A 28 -5.62 -10.63 8.30
N LYS A 29 -5.45 -9.72 7.34
CA LYS A 29 -4.64 -10.00 6.14
C LYS A 29 -3.15 -9.98 6.44
N VAL A 30 -2.75 -9.12 7.38
CA VAL A 30 -1.38 -9.06 7.90
C VAL A 30 -1.01 -10.37 8.59
N GLU A 31 -1.87 -10.86 9.49
CA GLU A 31 -1.66 -12.14 10.18
C GLU A 31 -1.62 -13.31 9.19
N GLU A 32 -2.57 -13.38 8.23
CA GLU A 32 -2.60 -14.42 7.20
C GLU A 32 -1.29 -14.44 6.41
N PHE A 33 -0.78 -13.27 6.02
CA PHE A 33 0.47 -13.16 5.28
C PHE A 33 1.68 -13.57 6.12
N ALA A 34 1.78 -13.09 7.37
CA ALA A 34 2.88 -13.46 8.27
C ALA A 34 2.93 -14.98 8.46
N ARG A 35 1.77 -15.62 8.67
CA ARG A 35 1.66 -17.09 8.74
C ARG A 35 2.10 -17.76 7.45
N ALA A 36 1.74 -17.22 6.28
CA ALA A 36 2.08 -17.81 4.99
C ALA A 36 3.58 -17.78 4.66
N ILE A 37 4.32 -16.82 5.24
CA ILE A 37 5.78 -16.71 5.10
C ILE A 37 6.55 -17.29 6.28
N GLU A 38 5.85 -17.95 7.22
CA GLU A 38 6.42 -18.54 8.44
C GLU A 38 7.15 -17.51 9.33
N ASP A 39 6.63 -16.28 9.39
CA ASP A 39 7.16 -15.24 10.30
C ASP A 39 6.42 -15.29 11.65
N ASP A 40 7.13 -15.78 12.65
CA ASP A 40 6.62 -15.99 14.01
C ASP A 40 6.67 -14.75 14.91
N ASN A 41 7.02 -13.56 14.39
CA ASN A 41 6.98 -12.35 15.21
C ASN A 41 5.54 -12.06 15.69
N PRO A 42 5.28 -12.04 17.02
CA PRO A 42 3.95 -11.82 17.56
C PRO A 42 3.36 -10.44 17.24
N ALA A 43 4.19 -9.45 16.90
CA ALA A 43 3.71 -8.12 16.54
C ALA A 43 2.74 -8.13 15.34
N PHE A 44 2.78 -9.16 14.48
CA PHE A 44 1.91 -9.28 13.31
C PHE A 44 0.50 -9.82 13.61
N ARG A 45 0.18 -10.11 14.88
CA ARG A 45 -1.11 -10.70 15.30
C ARG A 45 -1.56 -10.31 16.70
N ASP A 46 -0.67 -9.77 17.53
CA ASP A 46 -0.95 -9.35 18.90
C ASP A 46 -0.67 -7.85 19.04
N GLU A 47 -1.72 -7.07 19.31
CA GLU A 47 -1.64 -5.62 19.50
C GLU A 47 -0.79 -5.22 20.71
N GLU A 48 -0.79 -6.01 21.79
CA GLU A 48 0.07 -5.74 22.94
C GLU A 48 1.54 -5.99 22.60
N ALA A 49 1.83 -7.06 21.87
CA ALA A 49 3.18 -7.35 21.40
C ALA A 49 3.67 -6.24 20.45
N ALA A 50 2.82 -5.77 19.55
CA ALA A 50 3.11 -4.64 18.67
C ALA A 50 3.40 -3.36 19.49
N ARG A 51 2.56 -3.02 20.46
CA ARG A 51 2.78 -1.86 21.35
C ARG A 51 4.04 -1.97 22.20
N LYS A 52 4.36 -3.16 22.72
CA LYS A 52 5.62 -3.41 23.44
C LYS A 52 6.86 -3.20 22.57
N GLN A 53 6.74 -3.41 21.26
CA GLN A 53 7.78 -3.12 20.27
C GLN A 53 7.77 -1.66 19.77
N GLY A 54 6.84 -0.82 20.25
CA GLY A 54 6.77 0.60 19.93
C GLY A 54 5.88 0.94 18.73
N TYR A 55 5.09 0.00 18.23
CA TYR A 55 4.11 0.26 17.17
C TYR A 55 2.78 0.76 17.74
N GLU A 56 2.11 1.65 17.02
CA GLU A 56 0.77 2.13 17.39
C GLU A 56 -0.29 1.05 17.22
N THR A 57 -0.19 0.27 16.14
CA THR A 57 -1.08 -0.85 15.78
C THR A 57 -0.25 -2.03 15.26
N VAL A 58 -0.91 -3.12 14.86
CA VAL A 58 -0.28 -4.27 14.20
C VAL A 58 0.40 -3.82 12.89
N PRO A 59 1.74 -3.84 12.79
CA PRO A 59 2.43 -3.48 11.54
C PRO A 59 2.30 -4.60 10.51
N ALA A 60 2.42 -4.27 9.22
CA ALA A 60 2.54 -5.28 8.16
C ALA A 60 3.99 -5.78 8.04
N PRO A 61 4.23 -7.08 7.74
CA PRO A 61 5.55 -7.59 7.37
C PRO A 61 6.19 -6.81 6.22
N LEU A 62 7.51 -6.71 6.20
CA LEU A 62 8.26 -5.91 5.24
C LEU A 62 7.91 -6.21 3.77
N THR A 63 7.67 -7.49 3.47
CA THR A 63 7.36 -7.98 2.11
C THR A 63 5.86 -8.01 1.81
N PHE A 64 4.99 -7.58 2.73
CA PHE A 64 3.53 -7.55 2.54
C PHE A 64 3.13 -6.71 1.32
N THR A 65 3.88 -5.64 1.04
CA THR A 65 3.67 -4.75 -0.12
C THR A 65 3.70 -5.49 -1.45
N ARG A 66 4.33 -6.67 -1.52
CA ARG A 66 4.31 -7.52 -2.72
C ARG A 66 2.90 -7.90 -3.15
N THR A 67 1.97 -7.98 -2.21
CA THR A 67 0.57 -8.29 -2.49
C THR A 67 -0.13 -7.23 -3.34
N ALA A 68 0.35 -5.98 -3.33
CA ALA A 68 -0.20 -4.89 -4.15
C ALA A 68 -0.09 -5.14 -5.66
N TYR A 69 0.86 -5.98 -6.09
CA TYR A 69 1.08 -6.29 -7.51
C TYR A 69 0.11 -7.31 -8.09
N PHE A 70 -0.70 -7.95 -7.26
CA PHE A 70 -1.65 -8.95 -7.73
C PHE A 70 -2.72 -8.32 -8.64
N PRO A 71 -3.14 -9.01 -9.73
CA PRO A 71 -4.08 -8.45 -10.70
C PRO A 71 -5.37 -7.88 -10.09
N ARG A 72 -5.87 -8.49 -9.00
CA ARG A 72 -7.07 -8.04 -8.28
C ARG A 72 -6.93 -6.68 -7.58
N ASN A 73 -5.70 -6.23 -7.33
CA ASN A 73 -5.40 -4.95 -6.68
C ASN A 73 -4.99 -3.88 -7.70
N ARG A 74 -4.86 -4.24 -8.98
CA ARG A 74 -4.54 -3.26 -10.01
C ARG A 74 -5.76 -2.36 -10.22
N PRO A 75 -5.55 -1.06 -10.46
CA PRO A 75 -6.63 -0.21 -10.89
C PRO A 75 -7.25 -0.82 -12.15
N THR A 76 -8.59 -0.91 -12.21
CA THR A 76 -9.28 -1.12 -13.48
C THR A 76 -8.78 -0.02 -14.38
N ALA A 77 -8.17 -0.39 -15.52
CA ALA A 77 -7.54 0.57 -16.41
C ALA A 77 -8.47 1.76 -16.61
N SER A 78 -8.14 2.88 -15.98
CA SER A 78 -8.78 4.15 -16.27
C SER A 78 -8.49 4.39 -17.74
N ALA A 79 -9.56 4.38 -18.53
CA ALA A 79 -9.51 4.30 -19.98
C ALA A 79 -8.76 5.50 -20.58
N SER A 80 -7.44 5.39 -20.66
CA SER A 80 -6.57 6.14 -21.55
C SER A 80 -5.18 5.53 -21.44
N ILE A 81 -4.88 4.57 -22.30
CA ILE A 81 -3.65 4.48 -23.09
C ILE A 81 -3.77 3.21 -23.93
N THR A 82 -3.71 3.41 -25.24
CA THR A 82 -3.59 2.39 -26.27
C THR A 82 -2.47 1.40 -25.96
N ASP A 83 -2.84 0.12 -25.99
CA ASP A 83 -2.02 -1.10 -26.07
C ASP A 83 -0.49 -0.94 -26.17
N SER A 84 0.26 -1.50 -25.19
CA SER A 84 1.59 -2.14 -25.37
C SER A 84 2.24 -2.65 -24.04
N THR A 85 1.94 -3.91 -23.65
CA THR A 85 2.80 -4.95 -23.00
C THR A 85 3.91 -4.65 -21.94
N SER A 86 3.59 -5.01 -20.66
CA SER A 86 4.32 -5.73 -19.57
C SER A 86 5.76 -5.38 -19.10
N GLY A 87 5.94 -5.13 -17.78
CA GLY A 87 7.23 -5.17 -17.04
C GLY A 87 7.12 -5.02 -15.50
N SER A 88 7.94 -5.76 -14.73
CA SER A 88 7.92 -5.98 -13.25
C SER A 88 8.46 -4.85 -12.37
N THR A 89 8.04 -4.72 -11.09
CA THR A 89 8.46 -3.63 -10.17
C THR A 89 8.93 -4.12 -8.78
N SER A 90 10.03 -3.53 -8.29
CA SER A 90 10.52 -3.53 -6.89
C SER A 90 10.26 -2.16 -6.25
N LEU A 91 9.92 -2.11 -4.96
CA LEU A 91 9.49 -0.91 -4.22
C LEU A 91 10.60 -0.39 -3.28
N GLU A 92 10.87 0.92 -3.33
CA GLU A 92 11.53 1.68 -2.26
C GLU A 92 10.50 2.61 -1.58
N SER A 93 10.48 2.61 -0.25
CA SER A 93 9.48 3.29 0.57
C SER A 93 9.93 4.71 0.94
N SER A 94 9.20 5.74 0.49
CA SER A 94 9.39 7.13 0.94
C SER A 94 8.13 7.62 1.66
N THR A 95 8.30 7.99 2.92
CA THR A 95 7.29 8.40 3.90
C THR A 95 6.80 9.83 3.66
N ALA A 96 5.47 10.04 3.61
CA ALA A 96 4.81 11.23 4.16
C ALA A 96 3.28 11.10 4.12
N ASN A 97 2.66 10.66 5.22
CA ASN A 97 1.21 10.67 5.39
C ASN A 97 0.78 12.03 5.99
N ARG A 98 0.05 12.85 5.22
CA ARG A 98 -0.43 14.17 5.64
C ARG A 98 -1.86 14.05 6.17
N SER A 99 -2.03 14.12 7.49
CA SER A 99 -3.33 14.14 8.16
C SER A 99 -4.06 15.46 7.90
N THR A 100 -5.26 15.40 7.29
CA THR A 100 -6.22 16.52 7.33
C THR A 100 -7.27 16.22 8.39
N SER A 101 -7.11 16.87 9.55
CA SER A 101 -8.09 16.92 10.62
C SER A 101 -9.17 17.97 10.30
N THR A 102 -10.36 17.52 9.91
CA THR A 102 -11.56 18.37 9.89
C THR A 102 -12.22 18.29 11.27
N SER A 103 -11.89 19.24 12.14
CA SER A 103 -12.54 19.44 13.43
C SER A 103 -13.86 20.19 13.24
N ASP A 104 -14.97 19.48 13.35
CA ASP A 104 -16.33 20.03 13.42
C ASP A 104 -16.58 20.63 14.82
N ARG A 105 -17.11 21.86 14.84
CA ARG A 105 -17.13 22.75 16.00
C ARG A 105 -18.53 22.68 16.64
N SER A 106 -18.71 21.75 17.58
CA SER A 106 -19.90 21.72 18.45
C SER A 106 -19.88 22.91 19.42
N THR A 107 -20.88 23.78 19.33
CA THR A 107 -21.05 24.98 20.18
C THR A 107 -21.98 24.65 21.36
N PRO A 108 -21.62 24.97 22.62
CA PRO A 108 -22.48 24.68 23.77
C PRO A 108 -23.46 25.82 24.11
N GLY A 109 -24.68 25.41 24.47
CA GLY A 109 -25.60 25.99 25.45
C GLY A 109 -25.65 27.51 25.68
N ARG A 110 -26.68 28.16 25.16
CA ARG A 110 -27.14 29.48 25.63
C ARG A 110 -28.23 29.29 26.69
N SER A 111 -27.85 29.31 27.96
CA SER A 111 -28.75 29.55 29.10
C SER A 111 -28.61 31.01 29.50
N LEU A 112 -29.70 31.78 29.41
CA LEU A 112 -29.82 33.09 30.03
C LEU A 112 -31.11 33.09 30.86
N ARG A 113 -30.91 33.58 32.09
CA ARG A 113 -31.90 33.88 33.12
C ARG A 113 -32.92 34.91 32.66
#